data_AF-A0AAE0JKC0-F1
#
_entry.id   AF-A0AAE0JKC0-F1
#
_cell.length_a   1.000
_cell.length_b   1.000
_cell.length_c   1.000
_cell.angle_alpha   90.00
_cell.angle_beta   90.00
_cell.angle_gamma   90.00
#
_symmetry.space_group_name_H-M   'P 1'
#
loop_
_entity.id
_entity.type
_entity.pdbx_description
1 polymer ?
#
loop_
_entity_poly.entity_id
_entity_poly.type
_entity_poly.pdbx_seq_one_letter_code
_entity_poly.pdbx_strand_id
1 'polypeptide(L)'
;MKSSLRIQSTLGLLFRPCAVSAPVTAPGLNAHARWAHNPAARLPLIPKPTPFVPDVNTFLTLIGRDLKQHADKFPTWEALFTLTTDQLRELGVEPPRARRYLLRWRQRFREGKFGIGGDLKHVENGVAYLKISEKEASPTRMARKVINVPANKNAEEIPKSERAWVKGYKVKGVSTIVGPYALPVQKGVAKLAITEGMWENKRGHKVDGGERRRAEVRFKRGVAERKALREKMGFY
;
A
#
# COMPACT_ATOMS: atom_id res chain seq x y z
N MET A 1 62.23 -48.13 -6.29
CA MET A 1 61.69 -47.94 -7.65
C MET A 1 60.66 -49.03 -7.92
N LYS A 2 59.45 -48.60 -8.32
CA LYS A 2 58.37 -49.34 -9.01
C LYS A 2 57.70 -50.51 -8.26
N SER A 3 56.56 -50.18 -7.66
CA SER A 3 55.45 -51.06 -7.28
C SER A 3 54.81 -51.74 -8.49
N SER A 4 54.60 -53.05 -8.40
CA SER A 4 53.95 -53.88 -9.42
C SER A 4 52.42 -53.85 -9.27
N LEU A 5 51.73 -53.47 -10.34
CA LEU A 5 50.29 -53.62 -10.52
C LEU A 5 49.97 -55.06 -10.94
N ARG A 6 48.95 -55.68 -10.32
CA ARG A 6 48.24 -56.84 -10.91
C ARG A 6 46.75 -56.53 -10.94
N ILE A 7 46.24 -56.47 -12.16
CA ILE A 7 44.83 -56.40 -12.53
C ILE A 7 44.26 -57.82 -12.42
N GLN A 8 43.04 -57.97 -11.90
CA GLN A 8 42.15 -59.07 -12.32
C GLN A 8 40.70 -58.59 -12.46
N SER A 9 40.13 -59.02 -13.58
CA SER A 9 38.76 -58.85 -14.05
C SER A 9 37.89 -59.99 -13.52
N THR A 10 36.61 -59.74 -13.26
CA THR A 10 35.61 -60.82 -13.11
C THR A 10 34.30 -60.47 -13.85
N LEU A 11 34.11 -61.16 -14.97
CA LEU A 11 32.79 -61.50 -15.55
C LEU A 11 32.17 -62.63 -14.71
N GLY A 12 30.85 -62.64 -14.56
CA GLY A 12 30.13 -63.80 -14.03
C GLY A 12 28.71 -63.51 -13.54
N LEU A 13 27.75 -63.49 -14.48
CA LEU A 13 26.33 -63.74 -14.22
C LEU A 13 26.14 -65.13 -13.59
N LEU A 14 25.10 -65.34 -12.77
CA LEU A 14 24.06 -66.36 -12.96
C LEU A 14 23.08 -66.49 -11.76
N PHE A 15 21.79 -66.48 -12.11
CA PHE A 15 20.62 -67.15 -11.51
C PHE A 15 20.00 -66.78 -10.12
N ARG A 16 18.71 -66.47 -10.22
CA ARG A 16 17.59 -66.34 -9.25
C ARG A 16 17.31 -67.67 -8.50
N PRO A 17 16.66 -67.71 -7.30
CA PRO A 17 15.19 -67.65 -7.25
C PRO A 17 14.57 -67.01 -5.97
N CYS A 18 13.23 -66.90 -5.98
CA CYS A 18 12.33 -66.34 -4.98
C CYS A 18 12.46 -66.89 -3.55
N ALA A 19 12.20 -66.03 -2.56
CA ALA A 19 11.61 -66.40 -1.26
C ALA A 19 10.54 -65.38 -0.86
N VAL A 20 9.30 -65.86 -0.91
CA VAL A 20 8.13 -65.64 -0.03
C VAL A 20 8.09 -64.38 0.86
N SER A 21 7.00 -63.65 0.63
CA SER A 21 6.30 -62.65 1.44
C SER A 21 6.43 -62.70 2.96
N ALA A 22 6.69 -61.52 3.54
CA ALA A 22 6.16 -61.11 4.85
C ALA A 22 5.45 -59.75 4.67
N PRO A 23 4.20 -59.57 5.13
CA PRO A 23 3.60 -58.23 5.19
C PRO A 23 4.22 -57.49 6.37
N VAL A 24 5.28 -56.72 6.12
CA VAL A 24 5.67 -55.68 7.07
C VAL A 24 4.63 -54.58 6.93
N THR A 25 3.62 -54.64 7.79
CA THR A 25 2.74 -53.52 8.10
C THR A 25 3.63 -52.38 8.57
N ALA A 26 4.04 -51.50 7.66
CA ALA A 26 4.76 -50.28 7.99
C ALA A 26 3.77 -49.32 8.66
N PRO A 27 3.91 -49.01 9.95
CA PRO A 27 3.14 -47.95 10.56
C PRO A 27 3.89 -46.64 10.31
N GLY A 28 3.25 -45.68 9.66
CA GLY A 28 3.72 -44.30 9.71
C GLY A 28 4.18 -43.72 8.38
N LEU A 29 3.26 -43.59 7.44
CA LEU A 29 3.17 -42.35 6.65
C LEU A 29 1.70 -41.91 6.66
N ASN A 30 1.19 -41.63 7.86
CA ASN A 30 0.07 -40.70 7.97
C ASN A 30 0.63 -39.34 7.56
N ALA A 31 0.48 -38.99 6.28
CA ALA A 31 0.54 -37.61 5.84
C ALA A 31 -0.61 -36.89 6.56
N HIS A 32 -0.37 -36.48 7.80
CA HIS A 32 -1.25 -35.58 8.51
C HIS A 32 -1.17 -34.26 7.75
N ALA A 33 -2.00 -34.12 6.72
CA ALA A 33 -2.41 -32.83 6.20
C ALA A 33 -3.13 -32.13 7.35
N ARG A 34 -2.35 -31.52 8.25
CA ARG A 34 -2.88 -30.56 9.21
C ARG A 34 -3.26 -29.33 8.41
N TRP A 35 -4.41 -29.40 7.75
CA TRP A 35 -5.13 -28.19 7.41
C TRP A 35 -5.51 -27.57 8.75
N ALA A 36 -4.87 -26.46 9.09
CA ALA A 36 -5.36 -25.57 10.12
C ALA A 36 -6.70 -25.00 9.63
N HIS A 37 -7.75 -25.81 9.71
CA HIS A 37 -9.10 -25.31 9.70
C HIS A 37 -9.26 -24.59 11.02
N ASN A 38 -9.09 -23.29 11.00
CA ASN A 38 -9.83 -22.46 11.94
C ASN A 38 -11.13 -22.07 11.21
N PRO A 39 -12.21 -22.87 11.31
CA PRO A 39 -13.50 -22.53 10.71
C PRO A 39 -14.23 -21.49 11.57
N ALA A 40 -13.52 -20.67 12.35
CA ALA A 40 -14.03 -19.35 12.68
C ALA A 40 -13.81 -18.45 11.47
N ALA A 41 -14.49 -18.76 10.35
CA ALA A 41 -14.75 -17.80 9.29
C ALA A 41 -15.66 -16.72 9.91
N ARG A 42 -15.07 -15.88 10.77
CA ARG A 42 -15.68 -14.62 11.16
C ARG A 42 -15.99 -13.95 9.84
N LEU A 43 -17.29 -13.74 9.57
CA LEU A 43 -17.73 -12.94 8.45
C LEU A 43 -16.83 -11.71 8.39
N PRO A 44 -16.32 -11.33 7.21
CA PRO A 44 -15.36 -10.26 7.11
C PRO A 44 -15.94 -9.04 7.82
N LEU A 45 -15.36 -8.65 8.96
CA LEU A 45 -15.86 -7.52 9.74
C LEU A 45 -15.81 -6.30 8.81
N ILE A 46 -16.98 -5.77 8.48
CA ILE A 46 -17.11 -4.62 7.60
C ILE A 46 -16.84 -3.38 8.46
N PRO A 47 -15.76 -2.64 8.20
CA PRO A 47 -15.46 -1.43 8.94
C PRO A 47 -16.47 -0.36 8.54
N LYS A 48 -16.95 0.41 9.52
CA LYS A 48 -17.80 1.57 9.25
C LYS A 48 -17.03 2.61 8.42
N PRO A 49 -17.67 3.31 7.46
CA PRO A 49 -17.06 4.42 6.76
C PRO A 49 -16.56 5.49 7.73
N THR A 50 -15.44 6.15 7.41
CA THR A 50 -14.93 7.27 8.20
C THR A 50 -15.39 8.59 7.59
N PRO A 51 -15.47 9.70 8.35
CA PRO A 51 -15.85 10.99 7.78
C PRO A 51 -14.94 11.43 6.63
N PHE A 52 -13.67 11.02 6.66
CA PHE A 52 -12.70 11.28 5.60
C PHE A 52 -12.85 10.35 4.38
N VAL A 53 -13.42 9.16 4.56
CA VAL A 53 -13.66 8.17 3.51
C VAL A 53 -15.12 7.68 3.59
N PRO A 54 -16.08 8.49 3.11
CA PRO A 54 -17.50 8.17 3.24
C PRO A 54 -17.97 7.12 2.22
N ASP A 55 -17.35 7.05 1.06
CA ASP A 55 -17.79 6.27 -0.10
C ASP A 55 -16.67 5.41 -0.72
N VAL A 56 -17.06 4.47 -1.58
CA VAL A 56 -16.12 3.58 -2.27
C VAL A 56 -15.18 4.35 -3.19
N ASN A 57 -15.71 5.34 -3.92
CA ASN A 57 -14.93 6.07 -4.91
C ASN A 57 -13.83 6.90 -4.24
N THR A 58 -14.10 7.56 -3.11
CA THR A 58 -13.04 8.22 -2.33
C THR A 58 -11.99 7.24 -1.82
N PHE A 59 -12.37 6.06 -1.32
CA PHE A 59 -11.40 5.04 -0.88
C PHE A 59 -10.47 4.62 -2.02
N LEU A 60 -11.02 4.29 -3.20
CA LEU A 60 -10.25 3.86 -4.37
C LEU A 60 -9.35 4.98 -4.92
N THR A 61 -9.84 6.23 -4.85
CA THR A 61 -9.06 7.42 -5.24
C THR A 61 -7.87 7.64 -4.31
N LEU A 62 -8.06 7.50 -3.00
CA LEU A 62 -7.00 7.69 -1.99
C LEU A 62 -5.86 6.69 -2.14
N ILE A 63 -6.16 5.41 -2.37
CA ILE A 63 -5.13 4.36 -2.50
C ILE A 63 -4.37 4.42 -3.83
N GLY A 64 -4.89 5.15 -4.83
CA GLY A 64 -4.27 5.42 -6.13
C GLY A 64 -4.15 4.20 -7.04
N ARG A 65 -3.08 4.15 -7.85
CA ARG A 65 -2.82 3.10 -8.85
C ARG A 65 -3.95 2.86 -9.85
N ASP A 66 -4.64 3.94 -10.23
CA ASP A 66 -5.75 3.91 -11.18
C ASP A 66 -6.92 2.98 -10.78
N LEU A 67 -7.03 2.61 -9.50
CA LEU A 67 -8.09 1.71 -9.02
C LEU A 67 -9.49 2.34 -9.07
N LYS A 68 -9.58 3.67 -9.21
CA LYS A 68 -10.84 4.39 -9.43
C LYS A 68 -11.62 3.91 -10.66
N GLN A 69 -10.94 3.34 -11.67
CA GLN A 69 -11.58 2.77 -12.87
C GLN A 69 -12.51 1.58 -12.57
N HIS A 70 -12.37 0.98 -11.39
CA HIS A 70 -13.18 -0.16 -10.98
C HIS A 70 -14.27 0.22 -9.98
N ALA A 71 -14.52 1.51 -9.74
CA ALA A 71 -15.51 1.97 -8.77
C ALA A 71 -16.91 1.43 -9.08
N ASP A 72 -17.31 1.42 -10.35
CA ASP A 72 -18.63 0.97 -10.80
C ASP A 72 -18.90 -0.53 -10.51
N LYS A 73 -17.84 -1.31 -10.29
CA LYS A 73 -17.94 -2.74 -9.97
C LYS A 73 -18.35 -3.00 -8.52
N PHE A 74 -18.32 -1.95 -7.70
CA PHE A 74 -18.62 -2.01 -6.27
C PHE A 74 -19.86 -1.16 -5.99
N PRO A 75 -21.08 -1.74 -6.07
CA PRO A 75 -22.31 -0.97 -5.89
C PRO A 75 -22.47 -0.47 -4.45
N THR A 76 -21.94 -1.18 -3.47
CA THR A 76 -22.04 -0.84 -2.05
C THR A 76 -20.69 -0.86 -1.34
N TRP A 77 -20.58 -0.11 -0.25
CA TRP A 77 -19.41 -0.16 0.65
C TRP A 77 -19.16 -1.58 1.18
N GLU A 78 -20.23 -2.30 1.48
CA GLU A 78 -20.17 -3.68 1.95
C GLU A 78 -19.59 -4.62 0.89
N ALA A 79 -19.99 -4.46 -0.38
CA ALA A 79 -19.44 -5.25 -1.48
C ALA A 79 -17.91 -5.09 -1.56
N LEU A 80 -17.40 -3.86 -1.39
CA LEU A 80 -15.95 -3.63 -1.37
C LEU A 80 -15.24 -4.48 -0.33
N PHE A 81 -15.78 -4.57 0.90
CA PHE A 81 -15.16 -5.31 1.99
C PHE A 81 -15.52 -6.79 2.03
N THR A 82 -16.54 -7.25 1.32
CA THR A 82 -16.96 -8.65 1.35
C THR A 82 -16.39 -9.49 0.21
N LEU A 83 -16.28 -8.94 -1.00
CA LEU A 83 -15.90 -9.68 -2.20
C LEU A 83 -14.55 -10.41 -2.05
N THR A 84 -14.50 -11.67 -2.50
CA THR A 84 -13.32 -12.53 -2.44
C THR A 84 -12.36 -12.29 -3.62
N THR A 85 -11.17 -12.88 -3.56
CA THR A 85 -10.17 -12.74 -4.63
C THR A 85 -10.67 -13.24 -5.98
N ASP A 86 -11.41 -14.35 -6.00
CA ASP A 86 -11.92 -14.96 -7.23
C ASP A 86 -13.06 -14.13 -7.82
N GLN A 87 -13.99 -13.66 -6.98
CA GLN A 87 -15.05 -12.73 -7.41
C GLN A 87 -14.48 -11.43 -7.96
N LEU A 88 -13.43 -10.86 -7.33
CA LEU A 88 -12.75 -9.67 -7.85
C LEU A 88 -12.09 -9.92 -9.22
N ARG A 89 -11.61 -11.14 -9.46
CA ARG A 89 -11.04 -11.54 -10.76
C ARG A 89 -12.15 -11.62 -11.82
N GLU A 90 -13.27 -12.25 -11.49
CA GLU A 90 -14.43 -12.39 -12.39
C GLU A 90 -15.05 -11.03 -12.76
N LEU A 91 -15.13 -10.10 -11.80
CA LEU A 91 -15.53 -8.71 -12.03
C LEU A 91 -14.49 -7.94 -12.89
N GLY A 92 -13.32 -8.50 -13.17
CA GLY A 92 -12.28 -7.91 -14.01
C GLY A 92 -11.45 -6.85 -13.30
N VAL A 93 -11.25 -6.95 -11.98
CA VAL A 93 -10.27 -6.12 -11.26
C VAL A 93 -8.89 -6.68 -11.56
N GLU A 94 -8.33 -6.26 -12.68
CA GLU A 94 -7.04 -6.67 -13.23
C GLU A 94 -6.15 -5.44 -13.45
N PRO A 95 -4.80 -5.55 -13.38
CA PRO A 95 -3.98 -6.77 -13.27
C PRO A 95 -3.97 -7.39 -11.85
N PRO A 96 -3.40 -8.61 -11.65
CA PRO A 96 -3.44 -9.29 -10.35
C PRO A 96 -2.72 -8.51 -9.25
N ARG A 97 -1.74 -7.68 -9.63
CA ARG A 97 -1.02 -6.78 -8.72
C ARG A 97 -1.93 -5.69 -8.14
N ALA A 98 -2.87 -5.18 -8.93
CA ALA A 98 -3.86 -4.19 -8.48
C ALA A 98 -4.86 -4.84 -7.52
N ARG A 99 -5.37 -6.04 -7.86
CA ARG A 99 -6.25 -6.84 -6.98
C ARG A 99 -5.63 -7.16 -5.63
N ARG A 100 -4.40 -7.69 -5.61
CA ARG A 100 -3.67 -7.97 -4.36
C ARG A 100 -3.40 -6.70 -3.54
N TYR A 101 -3.14 -5.57 -4.22
CA TYR A 101 -2.94 -4.28 -3.57
C TYR A 101 -4.22 -3.77 -2.89
N LEU A 102 -5.37 -3.87 -3.57
CA LEU A 102 -6.68 -3.54 -3.02
C LEU A 102 -6.99 -4.38 -1.78
N LEU A 103 -6.82 -5.70 -1.85
CA LEU A 103 -7.04 -6.62 -0.73
C LEU A 103 -6.18 -6.26 0.49
N ARG A 104 -4.91 -5.91 0.26
CA ARG A 104 -4.01 -5.46 1.33
C ARG A 104 -4.51 -4.16 1.98
N TRP A 105 -4.98 -3.20 1.19
CA TRP A 105 -5.53 -1.94 1.72
C TRP A 105 -6.85 -2.14 2.45
N ARG A 106 -7.73 -3.02 1.97
CA ARG A 106 -8.96 -3.44 2.67
C ARG A 106 -8.64 -3.97 4.06
N GLN A 107 -7.71 -4.92 4.16
CA GLN A 107 -7.31 -5.50 5.44
C GLN A 107 -6.71 -4.44 6.37
N ARG A 108 -5.86 -3.56 5.83
CA ARG A 108 -5.26 -2.45 6.59
C ARG A 108 -6.32 -1.47 7.14
N PHE A 109 -7.37 -1.21 6.37
CA PHE A 109 -8.49 -0.37 6.79
C PHE A 109 -9.31 -1.02 7.90
N ARG A 110 -9.56 -2.35 7.83
CA ARG A 110 -10.22 -3.10 8.91
C ARG A 110 -9.46 -3.04 10.24
N GLU A 111 -8.14 -3.05 10.17
CA GLU A 111 -7.27 -2.92 11.34
C GLU A 111 -7.18 -1.49 11.89
N GLY A 112 -7.88 -0.51 11.28
CA GLY A 112 -7.80 0.90 11.67
C GLY A 112 -6.45 1.56 11.35
N LYS A 113 -5.61 0.92 10.53
CA LYS A 113 -4.29 1.43 10.12
C LYS A 113 -4.42 2.35 8.92
N PHE A 114 -5.17 3.44 9.08
CA PHE A 114 -5.43 4.36 7.99
C PHE A 114 -4.17 5.07 7.48
N GLY A 115 -4.26 5.68 6.29
CA GLY A 115 -3.24 6.59 5.80
C GLY A 115 -3.37 7.98 6.43
N ILE A 116 -2.68 8.95 5.84
CA ILE A 116 -2.73 10.34 6.31
C ILE A 116 -4.17 10.86 6.31
N GLY A 117 -4.60 11.45 7.43
CA GLY A 117 -5.94 12.03 7.56
C GLY A 117 -7.09 11.03 7.71
N GLY A 118 -6.83 9.73 7.79
CA GLY A 118 -7.93 8.75 7.93
C GLY A 118 -8.65 8.78 9.28
N ASP A 119 -8.05 9.39 10.29
CA ASP A 119 -8.59 9.60 11.64
C ASP A 119 -9.33 10.95 11.81
N LEU A 120 -9.46 11.73 10.75
CA LEU A 120 -10.13 13.03 10.75
C LEU A 120 -11.64 12.86 10.96
N LYS A 121 -12.18 13.57 11.97
CA LYS A 121 -13.61 13.57 12.29
C LYS A 121 -14.39 14.66 11.56
N HIS A 122 -13.82 15.86 11.47
CA HIS A 122 -14.45 16.99 10.81
C HIS A 122 -13.93 17.08 9.38
N VAL A 123 -14.77 16.72 8.42
CA VAL A 123 -14.46 16.75 6.99
C VAL A 123 -15.70 17.28 6.29
N GLU A 124 -15.53 18.32 5.49
CA GLU A 124 -16.60 18.97 4.73
C GLU A 124 -16.26 18.85 3.25
N ASN A 125 -17.12 18.19 2.46
CA ASN A 125 -16.94 17.99 1.02
C ASN A 125 -15.57 17.42 0.62
N GLY A 126 -15.02 16.48 1.41
CA GLY A 126 -13.70 15.90 1.16
C GLY A 126 -12.52 16.84 1.47
N VAL A 127 -12.77 17.94 2.19
CA VAL A 127 -11.75 18.86 2.68
C VAL A 127 -11.81 18.93 4.20
N ALA A 128 -10.66 18.79 4.86
CA ALA A 128 -10.54 18.96 6.30
C ALA A 128 -9.66 20.18 6.61
N TYR A 129 -9.99 20.89 7.69
CA TYR A 129 -9.22 22.04 8.16
C TYR A 129 -8.43 21.69 9.41
N LEU A 130 -7.15 22.03 9.36
CA LEU A 130 -6.20 21.87 10.45
C LEU A 130 -5.93 23.24 11.06
N LYS A 131 -6.08 23.33 12.38
CA LYS A 131 -5.75 24.53 13.16
C LYS A 131 -4.75 24.19 14.27
N ILE A 132 -4.03 25.20 14.75
CA ILE A 132 -3.12 25.06 15.88
C ILE A 132 -3.91 25.27 17.17
N SER A 133 -3.83 24.32 18.10
CA SER A 133 -4.20 24.54 19.49
C SER A 133 -2.94 24.82 20.28
N GLU A 134 -2.92 25.97 20.94
CA GLU A 134 -1.89 26.32 21.91
C GLU A 134 -2.36 25.91 23.30
N LYS A 135 -1.43 25.42 24.11
CA LYS A 135 -1.63 25.13 25.52
C LYS A 135 -0.37 25.52 26.26
N GLU A 136 -0.53 26.15 27.41
CA GLU A 136 0.58 26.42 28.31
C GLU A 136 1.10 25.08 28.86
N ALA A 137 2.36 24.75 28.58
CA ALA A 137 3.02 23.59 29.18
C ALA A 137 3.82 23.97 30.43
N SER A 138 4.31 25.21 30.45
CA SER A 138 5.08 25.85 31.52
C SER A 138 4.91 27.36 31.35
N PRO A 139 5.08 28.20 32.39
CA PRO A 139 4.89 29.65 32.30
C PRO A 139 5.64 30.33 31.13
N THR A 140 6.72 29.73 30.64
CA THR A 140 7.53 30.27 29.52
C THR A 140 7.37 29.47 28.22
N ARG A 141 6.73 28.29 28.24
CA ARG A 141 6.68 27.37 27.09
C ARG A 141 5.25 27.04 26.69
N MET A 142 4.95 27.33 25.42
CA MET A 142 3.69 26.96 24.78
C MET A 142 3.83 25.63 24.03
N ALA A 143 3.00 24.65 24.37
CA ALA A 143 2.84 23.43 23.61
C ALA A 143 1.81 23.65 22.49
N ARG A 144 2.28 23.56 21.24
CA ARG A 144 1.44 23.68 20.04
C ARG A 144 1.14 22.30 19.47
N LYS A 145 -0.14 22.01 19.23
CA LYS A 145 -0.58 20.77 18.58
C LYS A 145 -1.53 21.08 17.43
N VAL A 146 -1.47 20.25 16.39
CA VAL A 146 -2.36 20.36 15.22
C VAL A 146 -3.63 19.56 15.49
N ILE A 147 -4.78 20.21 15.33
CA ILE A 147 -6.10 19.65 15.60
C ILE A 147 -6.99 19.79 14.37
N ASN A 148 -7.93 18.85 14.19
CA ASN A 148 -8.96 18.96 13.17
C ASN A 148 -10.16 19.72 13.73
N VAL A 149 -10.59 20.76 13.02
CA VAL A 149 -11.63 21.70 13.43
C VAL A 149 -12.49 22.00 12.19
N PRO A 150 -13.82 22.13 12.30
CA PRO A 150 -14.65 22.66 11.22
C PRO A 150 -14.14 24.02 10.73
N ALA A 151 -14.39 24.36 9.46
CA ALA A 151 -13.87 25.58 8.85
C ALA A 151 -14.24 26.84 9.65
N ASN A 152 -15.51 26.90 10.06
CA ASN A 152 -16.15 28.08 10.65
C ASN A 152 -15.86 28.29 12.14
N LYS A 153 -15.37 27.27 12.86
CA LYS A 153 -15.16 27.32 14.32
C LYS A 153 -13.71 27.52 14.69
N ASN A 154 -13.43 28.17 15.80
CA ASN A 154 -12.06 28.31 16.30
C ASN A 154 -11.60 27.09 17.11
N ALA A 155 -10.28 26.98 17.33
CA ALA A 155 -9.68 25.89 18.09
C ALA A 155 -10.20 25.82 19.54
N GLU A 156 -10.57 26.97 20.11
CA GLU A 156 -10.97 27.14 21.52
C GLU A 156 -12.43 26.74 21.77
N GLU A 157 -13.31 26.97 20.81
CA GLU A 157 -14.75 26.70 20.88
C GLU A 157 -15.09 25.19 20.93
N ILE A 158 -14.16 24.33 20.52
CA ILE A 158 -14.37 22.88 20.51
C ILE A 158 -14.05 22.28 21.89
N PRO A 159 -14.94 21.44 22.43
CA PRO A 159 -14.71 20.78 23.72
C PRO A 159 -13.44 19.92 23.67
N LYS A 160 -12.78 19.80 24.82
CA LYS A 160 -11.50 19.08 24.96
C LYS A 160 -11.57 17.62 24.50
N SER A 161 -12.74 16.99 24.61
CA SER A 161 -13.00 15.60 24.19
C SER A 161 -12.97 15.40 22.67
N GLU A 162 -13.41 16.40 21.90
CA GLU A 162 -13.45 16.35 20.43
C GLU A 162 -12.15 16.85 19.79
N ARG A 163 -11.33 17.54 20.59
CA ARG A 163 -10.01 18.06 20.20
C ARG A 163 -8.96 16.95 20.10
N ALA A 164 -9.20 16.01 19.20
CA ALA A 164 -8.23 14.99 18.83
C ALA A 164 -7.09 15.63 18.02
N TRP A 165 -5.86 15.32 18.40
CA TRP A 165 -4.67 15.74 17.67
C TRP A 165 -4.51 14.87 16.42
N VAL A 166 -4.13 15.49 15.31
CA VAL A 166 -4.00 14.80 14.02
C VAL A 166 -2.60 14.19 13.92
N LYS A 167 -2.54 12.88 13.71
CA LYS A 167 -1.26 12.17 13.59
C LYS A 167 -0.55 12.56 12.28
N GLY A 168 0.77 12.69 12.35
CA GLY A 168 1.61 12.99 11.17
C GLY A 168 1.78 14.48 10.83
N TYR A 169 1.13 15.39 11.58
CA TYR A 169 1.30 16.83 11.42
C TYR A 169 1.99 17.44 12.64
N LYS A 170 2.85 18.42 12.41
CA LYS A 170 3.56 19.16 13.46
C LYS A 170 3.55 20.65 13.16
N VAL A 171 3.75 21.45 14.21
CA VAL A 171 3.93 22.90 14.08
C VAL A 171 5.43 23.21 14.06
N LYS A 172 5.88 24.01 13.09
CA LYS A 172 7.23 24.57 13.03
C LYS A 172 7.16 26.07 13.29
N GLY A 173 7.96 26.56 14.23
CA GLY A 173 7.93 27.97 14.64
C GLY A 173 6.64 28.30 15.41
N VAL A 174 6.03 29.44 15.09
CA VAL A 174 4.82 29.93 15.78
C VAL A 174 3.54 29.46 15.10
N SER A 175 3.42 29.66 13.78
CA SER A 175 2.14 29.52 13.07
C SER A 175 2.19 28.63 11.83
N THR A 176 3.29 27.90 11.59
CA THR A 176 3.45 27.10 10.37
C THR A 176 3.13 25.63 10.65
N ILE A 177 2.06 25.12 10.05
CA ILE A 177 1.72 23.69 10.07
C ILE A 177 2.54 22.99 8.99
N VAL A 178 3.23 21.92 9.37
CA VAL A 178 4.07 21.11 8.48
C VAL A 178 3.57 19.67 8.51
N GLY A 179 3.25 19.14 7.33
CA GLY A 179 2.87 17.75 7.14
C GLY A 179 2.61 17.46 5.66
N PRO A 180 2.48 16.18 5.30
CA PRO A 180 2.18 15.78 3.93
C PRO A 180 0.80 16.28 3.51
N TYR A 181 0.67 16.77 2.28
CA TYR A 181 -0.59 17.31 1.71
C TYR A 181 -1.23 18.48 2.47
N ALA A 182 -0.54 19.10 3.44
CA ALA A 182 -1.02 20.28 4.15
C ALA A 182 -0.86 21.53 3.28
N LEU A 183 -1.95 22.04 2.71
CA LEU A 183 -1.94 23.29 1.95
C LEU A 183 -2.25 24.46 2.89
N PRO A 184 -1.36 25.46 3.02
CA PRO A 184 -1.62 26.61 3.89
C PRO A 184 -2.77 27.44 3.34
N VAL A 185 -3.68 27.87 4.21
CA VAL A 185 -4.79 28.78 3.86
C VAL A 185 -4.57 30.14 4.51
N GLN A 186 -4.29 30.15 5.81
CA GLN A 186 -4.01 31.35 6.60
C GLN A 186 -2.92 31.04 7.63
N LYS A 187 -2.46 32.06 8.37
CA LYS A 187 -1.52 31.85 9.48
C LYS A 187 -2.11 30.89 10.50
N GLY A 188 -1.44 29.77 10.77
CA GLY A 188 -1.92 28.75 11.71
C GLY A 188 -3.08 27.87 11.20
N VAL A 189 -3.44 27.98 9.92
CA VAL A 189 -4.53 27.19 9.30
C VAL A 189 -4.06 26.52 8.01
N ALA A 190 -4.26 25.22 7.91
CA ALA A 190 -3.99 24.43 6.70
C ALA A 190 -5.24 23.64 6.30
N LYS A 191 -5.42 23.39 5.00
CA LYS A 191 -6.45 22.49 4.48
C LYS A 191 -5.84 21.20 3.95
N LEU A 192 -6.58 20.11 4.10
CA LEU A 192 -6.29 18.80 3.57
C LEU A 192 -7.43 18.41 2.62
N ALA A 193 -7.17 18.50 1.31
CA ALA A 193 -8.10 18.03 0.30
C ALA A 193 -7.79 16.59 -0.07
N ILE A 194 -8.83 15.78 -0.36
CA ILE A 194 -8.65 14.44 -0.92
C ILE A 194 -7.97 14.56 -2.28
N THR A 195 -6.74 14.03 -2.37
CA THR A 195 -5.98 13.93 -3.62
C THR A 195 -5.83 12.47 -4.03
N GLU A 196 -5.78 12.22 -5.34
CA GLU A 196 -5.51 10.87 -5.86
C GLU A 196 -4.14 10.35 -5.39
N GLY A 197 -4.11 9.08 -4.95
CA GLY A 197 -2.90 8.43 -4.49
C GLY A 197 -2.33 8.99 -3.18
N MET A 198 -3.13 9.68 -2.38
CA MET A 198 -2.70 10.22 -1.08
C MET A 198 -2.15 9.14 -0.13
N TRP A 199 -2.71 7.93 -0.21
CA TRP A 199 -2.29 6.75 0.54
C TRP A 199 -1.51 5.77 -0.33
N GLU A 200 -1.14 6.14 -1.56
CA GLU A 200 -0.50 5.20 -2.46
C GLU A 200 0.92 4.83 -2.01
N ASN A 201 1.19 3.52 -1.92
CA ASN A 201 2.57 3.04 -1.87
C ASN A 201 3.18 3.13 -3.27
N LYS A 202 3.79 4.27 -3.60
CA LYS A 202 4.33 4.58 -4.93
C LYS A 202 5.29 3.50 -5.41
N ARG A 203 5.17 3.14 -6.69
CA ARG A 203 6.10 2.19 -7.34
C ARG A 203 7.33 2.95 -7.80
N GLY A 204 8.51 2.39 -7.50
CA GLY A 204 9.75 2.87 -8.11
C GLY A 204 9.65 2.76 -9.64
N HIS A 205 10.01 3.84 -10.33
CA HIS A 205 10.14 3.88 -11.78
C HIS A 205 11.60 4.17 -12.13
N LYS A 206 12.03 3.70 -13.30
CA LYS A 206 13.41 3.89 -13.75
C LYS A 206 13.56 5.28 -14.36
N VAL A 207 14.38 6.14 -13.74
CA VAL A 207 14.75 7.44 -14.30
C VAL A 207 15.73 7.23 -15.47
N ASP A 208 15.42 7.81 -16.64
CA ASP A 208 16.22 7.72 -17.87
C ASP A 208 16.67 6.28 -18.22
N GLY A 209 15.75 5.31 -18.22
CA GLY A 209 16.06 3.91 -18.56
C GLY A 209 16.77 3.10 -17.46
N GLY A 210 17.08 3.73 -16.32
CA GLY A 210 17.79 3.14 -15.19
C GLY A 210 19.30 3.20 -15.35
N GLU A 211 20.04 2.74 -14.36
CA GLU A 211 21.51 2.90 -14.28
C GLU A 211 22.25 2.42 -15.54
N ARG A 212 21.95 1.21 -16.02
CA ARG A 212 22.65 0.61 -17.17
C ARG A 212 22.43 1.34 -18.50
N ARG A 213 21.21 1.87 -18.73
CA ARG A 213 20.82 2.48 -20.02
C ARG A 213 20.83 4.01 -19.98
N ARG A 214 21.18 4.62 -18.84
CA ARG A 214 21.10 6.08 -18.65
C ARG A 214 21.91 6.85 -19.68
N ALA A 215 23.17 6.46 -19.91
CA ALA A 215 24.04 7.13 -20.87
C ALA A 215 23.52 6.98 -22.30
N GLU A 216 23.12 5.77 -22.70
CA GLU A 216 22.56 5.47 -24.02
C GLU A 216 21.27 6.27 -24.29
N VAL A 217 20.32 6.26 -23.35
CA VAL A 217 19.04 6.98 -23.47
C VAL A 217 19.27 8.48 -23.61
N ARG A 218 20.16 9.05 -22.79
CA ARG A 218 20.50 10.48 -22.87
C ARG A 218 21.21 10.84 -24.16
N PHE A 219 22.13 10.00 -24.62
CA PHE A 219 22.83 10.20 -25.89
C PHE A 219 21.85 10.18 -27.07
N LYS A 220 21.00 9.14 -27.17
CA LYS A 220 19.98 9.02 -28.22
C LYS A 220 19.01 10.20 -28.21
N ARG A 221 18.55 10.62 -27.02
CA ARG A 221 17.71 11.81 -26.87
C ARG A 221 18.40 13.07 -27.38
N GLY A 222 19.65 13.32 -26.97
CA GLY A 222 20.40 14.50 -27.41
C GLY A 222 20.72 14.51 -28.90
N VAL A 223 21.01 13.35 -29.52
CA VAL A 223 21.19 13.27 -30.98
C VAL A 223 19.89 13.62 -31.71
N ALA A 224 18.75 13.07 -31.26
CA ALA A 224 17.45 13.37 -31.84
C ALA A 224 17.08 14.86 -31.69
N GLU A 225 17.33 15.45 -30.53
CA GLU A 225 17.10 16.88 -30.28
C GLU A 225 17.95 17.76 -31.21
N ARG A 226 19.25 17.47 -31.37
CA ARG A 226 20.12 18.23 -32.27
C ARG A 226 19.69 18.11 -33.73
N LYS A 227 19.32 16.90 -34.18
CA LYS A 227 18.83 16.68 -35.54
C LYS A 227 17.54 17.45 -35.79
N ALA A 228 16.57 17.34 -34.88
CA ALA A 228 15.30 18.06 -34.98
C ALA A 228 15.50 19.58 -34.95
N LEU A 229 16.46 20.09 -34.17
CA LEU A 229 16.77 21.52 -34.13
C LEU A 229 17.37 21.99 -35.47
N ARG A 230 18.30 21.23 -36.04
CA ARG A 230 18.94 21.56 -37.32
C ARG A 230 17.93 21.60 -38.47
N GLU A 231 17.06 20.58 -38.52
CA GLU A 231 15.97 20.49 -39.50
C GLU A 231 14.98 21.65 -39.32
N LYS A 232 14.62 22.01 -38.08
CA LYS A 232 13.78 23.18 -37.80
C LYS A 232 14.42 24.50 -38.21
N MET A 233 15.75 24.61 -38.15
CA MET A 233 16.49 25.79 -38.63
C MET A 233 16.63 25.82 -40.16
N GLY A 234 16.12 24.82 -40.87
CA GLY A 234 16.14 24.77 -42.35
C GLY A 234 17.44 24.27 -42.96
N PHE A 235 18.37 23.76 -42.13
CA PHE A 235 19.61 23.15 -42.62
C PHE A 235 19.42 21.63 -42.72
N TYR A 236 19.11 21.15 -43.94
CA TYR A 236 19.03 19.71 -44.23
C TYR A 236 20.42 19.08 -44.34
#